data_AF-A0A2S9GN00-F1
#
_entry.id   AF-A0A2S9GN00-F1
#
_cell.length_a   1.000
_cell.length_b   1.000
_cell.length_c   1.000
_cell.angle_alpha   90.00
_cell.angle_beta   90.00
_cell.angle_gamma   90.00
#
_symmetry.space_group_name_H-M   'P 1'
#
loop_
_entity.id
_entity.type
_entity.pdbx_description
1 polymer ?
#
loop_
_entity_poly.entity_id
_entity_poly.type
_entity_poly.pdbx_seq_one_letter_code
_entity_poly.pdbx_strand_id
1 'polypeptide(L)' 'SAAEHGMNASTFTARVIASTGADVAAALSGAIGAMSGPLHGGANQAVLEMLSKIRDGDDDVATFVKKVKNREDNVKLMG' A
#
# COMPACT_ATOMS: atom_id res chain seq x y z
N SER A 1 11.62 8.61 4.09
CA SER A 1 11.73 7.57 5.14
C SER A 1 10.92 6.35 4.76
N ALA A 2 11.51 5.39 4.04
CA ALA A 2 10.95 4.05 3.86
C ALA A 2 11.62 3.02 4.80
N ALA A 3 12.63 3.46 5.56
CA ALA A 3 13.40 2.59 6.45
C ALA A 3 12.67 2.24 7.74
N GLU A 4 11.78 3.11 8.24
CA GLU A 4 11.02 2.91 9.48
C GLU A 4 9.73 3.71 9.40
N HIS A 5 8.64 3.15 9.94
CA HIS A 5 7.30 3.76 9.91
C HIS A 5 6.46 3.35 11.14
N GLY A 6 7.06 3.41 12.32
CA GLY A 6 6.42 3.12 13.60
C GLY A 6 5.86 1.70 13.70
N MET A 7 4.80 1.53 14.50
CA MET A 7 4.12 0.24 14.68
C MET A 7 3.11 -0.04 13.55
N ASN A 8 3.59 -0.09 12.32
CA ASN A 8 2.79 -0.54 11.17
C ASN A 8 2.63 -2.08 11.17
N ALA A 9 1.79 -2.60 10.27
CA ALA A 9 1.44 -4.02 10.22
C ALA A 9 2.66 -4.96 10.15
N SER A 10 3.63 -4.71 9.25
CA SER A 10 4.83 -5.54 9.13
C SER A 10 5.74 -5.44 10.35
N THR A 11 5.88 -4.25 10.95
CA THR A 11 6.64 -4.07 12.20
C THR A 11 5.98 -4.83 13.36
N PHE A 12 4.66 -4.77 13.46
CA PHE A 12 3.89 -5.53 14.46
C PHE A 12 4.04 -7.04 14.26
N THR A 13 3.93 -7.53 13.02
CA THR A 13 4.14 -8.94 12.68
C THR A 13 5.53 -9.42 13.07
N ALA A 14 6.59 -8.68 12.72
CA ALA A 14 7.96 -9.00 13.10
C ALA A 14 8.10 -9.16 14.62
N ARG A 15 7.49 -8.24 15.39
CA ARG A 15 7.51 -8.25 16.85
C ARG A 15 6.77 -9.44 17.44
N VAL A 16 5.61 -9.80 16.89
CA VAL A 16 4.85 -10.98 17.34
C VAL A 16 5.65 -12.25 17.11
N ILE A 17 6.25 -12.44 15.93
CA ILE A 17 7.05 -13.63 15.63
C ILE A 17 8.28 -13.70 16.55
N ALA A 18 9.04 -12.61 16.66
CA ALA A 18 10.21 -12.56 17.52
C ALA A 18 9.88 -12.84 18.99
N SER A 19 8.70 -12.41 19.49
CA SER A 19 8.29 -12.65 20.87
C SER A 19 8.11 -14.12 21.24
N THR A 20 7.99 -15.01 20.25
CA THR A 20 7.91 -16.46 20.46
C THR A 20 9.27 -17.13 20.62
N GLY A 21 10.37 -16.39 20.43
CA GLY A 21 11.74 -16.95 20.41
C GLY A 21 12.15 -17.51 19.04
N ALA A 22 11.37 -17.25 17.99
CA ALA A 22 11.72 -17.61 16.62
C ALA A 22 12.98 -16.88 16.13
N ASP A 23 13.68 -17.48 15.16
CA ASP A 23 14.90 -16.92 14.60
C ASP A 23 14.64 -15.60 13.83
N VAL A 24 15.71 -14.83 13.66
CA VAL A 24 15.64 -13.51 13.01
C VAL A 24 15.19 -13.63 11.55
N ALA A 25 15.59 -14.68 10.83
CA ALA A 25 15.19 -14.85 9.43
C ALA A 25 13.68 -15.16 9.32
N ALA A 26 13.12 -15.94 10.25
CA ALA A 26 11.67 -16.18 10.35
C ALA A 26 10.90 -14.89 10.65
N ALA A 27 11.35 -14.09 11.62
CA ALA A 27 10.71 -12.81 11.96
C ALA A 27 10.70 -11.83 10.78
N LEU A 28 11.82 -11.71 10.06
CA LEU A 28 11.94 -10.87 8.86
C LEU A 28 11.07 -11.40 7.71
N SER A 29 11.07 -12.72 7.48
CA SER A 29 10.26 -13.34 6.43
C SER A 29 8.76 -13.09 6.66
N GLY A 30 8.29 -13.21 7.91
CA GLY A 30 6.90 -12.88 8.25
C GLY A 30 6.57 -11.40 8.08
N ALA A 31 7.49 -10.51 8.43
CA ALA A 31 7.34 -9.07 8.21
C ALA A 31 7.21 -8.72 6.72
N ILE A 32 8.06 -9.33 5.87
CA ILE A 32 7.99 -9.20 4.41
C ILE A 32 6.68 -9.75 3.88
N GLY A 33 6.22 -10.90 4.39
CA GLY A 33 4.91 -11.45 4.07
C GLY A 33 3.77 -10.46 4.33
N ALA A 34 3.75 -9.84 5.52
CA ALA A 34 2.77 -8.81 5.84
C ALA A 34 2.90 -7.56 4.95
N MET A 35 4.13 -7.13 4.64
CA MET A 35 4.39 -6.00 3.73
C MET A 35 3.94 -6.27 2.30
N SER A 36 4.06 -7.50 1.82
CA SER A 36 3.68 -7.86 0.46
C SER A 36 2.18 -7.72 0.16
N GLY A 37 1.34 -7.64 1.19
CA GLY A 37 -0.11 -7.52 1.04
C GLY A 37 -0.53 -6.19 0.38
N PRO A 38 -1.56 -6.20 -0.48
CA PRO A 38 -1.97 -5.02 -1.24
C PRO A 38 -2.43 -3.85 -0.36
N LEU A 39 -2.95 -4.14 0.83
CA LEU A 39 -3.39 -3.13 1.80
C LEU A 39 -2.25 -2.55 2.64
N HIS A 40 -1.03 -3.09 2.54
CA HIS A 40 0.14 -2.60 3.28
C HIS A 40 1.21 -2.06 2.32
N GLY A 41 1.88 -2.93 1.55
CA GLY A 41 2.92 -2.50 0.59
C GLY A 41 2.42 -2.14 -0.81
N GLY A 42 1.14 -2.39 -1.12
CA GLY A 42 0.58 -2.20 -2.45
C GLY A 42 0.27 -0.75 -2.84
N ALA A 43 0.38 0.22 -1.93
CA ALA A 43 -0.01 1.61 -2.18
C ALA A 43 0.68 2.23 -3.40
N ASN A 44 1.99 2.01 -3.56
CA ASN A 44 2.75 2.53 -4.70
C ASN A 44 2.26 1.95 -6.04
N GLN A 45 1.97 0.65 -6.07
CA GLN A 45 1.44 -0.02 -7.25
C GLN A 45 0.05 0.53 -7.59
N ALA A 46 -0.81 0.74 -6.59
CA ALA A 46 -2.13 1.32 -6.78
C ALA A 46 -2.06 2.76 -7.34
N VAL A 47 -1.07 3.56 -6.92
CA VAL A 47 -0.80 4.89 -7.50
C VAL A 47 -0.40 4.78 -8.96
N LEU A 48 0.53 3.88 -9.30
CA LEU A 48 0.96 3.68 -10.69
C LEU A 48 -0.18 3.20 -11.60
N GLU A 49 -1.04 2.32 -11.09
CA GLU A 49 -2.23 1.85 -11.81
C GLU A 49 -3.25 2.97 -12.02
N MET A 50 -3.48 3.80 -11.00
CA MET A 50 -4.34 4.99 -11.13
C MET A 50 -3.79 5.96 -12.18
N LEU A 51 -2.50 6.29 -12.13
CA LEU A 51 -1.86 7.19 -13.09
C LEU A 51 -1.88 6.63 -14.52
N SER A 52 -1.67 5.32 -14.68
CA SER A 52 -1.75 4.65 -15.98
C SER A 52 -3.17 4.73 -16.55
N LYS A 53 -4.21 4.53 -15.74
CA LYS A 53 -5.61 4.68 -16.15
C LYS A 53 -5.95 6.11 -16.59
N ILE A 54 -5.40 7.12 -15.93
CA ILE A 54 -5.59 8.54 -16.33
C ILE A 54 -4.87 8.82 -17.65
N ARG A 55 -3.64 8.32 -17.81
CA ARG A 55 -2.85 8.53 -19.05
C ARG A 55 -3.47 7.85 -20.27
N ASP A 56 -3.95 6.61 -20.09
CA ASP A 56 -4.41 5.77 -21.19
C ASP A 56 -5.92 5.89 -21.46
N GLY A 57 -6.66 6.57 -20.58
CA GLY A 57 -8.10 6.82 -20.70
C GLY A 57 -8.45 8.18 -21.30
N ASP A 58 -9.75 8.46 -21.38
CA ASP A 58 -10.29 9.72 -21.93
C ASP A 58 -10.37 10.86 -20.90
N ASP A 59 -10.18 10.57 -19.61
CA ASP A 59 -10.26 11.56 -18.54
C ASP A 59 -8.96 12.35 -18.42
N ASP A 60 -9.03 13.68 -18.51
CA ASP A 60 -7.94 14.52 -18.05
C ASP A 60 -7.88 14.58 -16.51
N VAL A 61 -6.78 15.15 -15.97
CA VAL A 61 -6.57 15.25 -14.51
C VAL A 61 -7.71 15.98 -13.82
N ALA A 62 -8.26 17.04 -14.44
CA ALA A 62 -9.33 17.83 -13.86
C ALA A 62 -10.63 17.02 -13.75
N THR A 63 -10.95 16.25 -14.78
CA THR A 63 -12.10 15.34 -14.83
C THR A 63 -11.94 14.23 -13.80
N PHE A 64 -10.78 13.58 -13.73
CA PHE A 64 -10.51 12.55 -12.73
C PHE A 64 -10.69 13.08 -11.30
N VAL A 65 -10.12 14.25 -10.98
CA VAL A 65 -10.28 14.89 -9.66
C VAL A 65 -11.74 15.22 -9.36
N LYS A 66 -12.52 15.65 -10.38
CA LYS A 66 -13.95 15.90 -10.23
C LYS A 66 -14.71 14.61 -9.89
N LYS A 67 -14.43 13.51 -10.58
CA LYS A 67 -15.04 12.19 -10.30
C LYS A 67 -14.74 11.70 -8.88
N VAL A 68 -13.48 11.83 -8.42
CA VAL A 68 -13.10 11.53 -7.02
C VAL A 68 -13.90 12.37 -6.03
N LYS A 69 -14.02 13.68 -6.25
CA LYS A 69 -14.76 14.60 -5.37
C LYS A 69 -16.26 14.29 -5.35
N ASN A 70 -16.81 13.88 -6.49
CA ASN A 70 -18.20 13.45 -6.63
C ASN A 70 -18.47 12.07 -6.00
N ARG A 71 -17.43 11.36 -5.54
CA ARG A 71 -17.52 10.00 -5.00
C ARG A 71 -18.16 9.03 -6.00
N GLU A 72 -17.84 9.20 -7.28
CA GLU A 72 -18.27 8.25 -8.31
C GLU A 72 -17.71 6.85 -8.02
N ASP A 73 -18.52 5.83 -8.29
CA ASP A 73 -18.16 4.45 -7.97
C ASP A 73 -16.84 4.03 -8.64
N ASN A 74 -16.00 3.33 -7.88
CA ASN A 74 -14.69 2.83 -8.32
C ASN A 74 -13.64 3.89 -8.69
N VAL A 75 -13.89 5.17 -8.39
CA VAL A 75 -12.90 6.24 -8.59
C VAL A 75 -12.37 6.72 -7.23
N LYS A 76 -11.10 6.42 -6.96
CA LYS A 76 -10.41 6.86 -5.73
C LYS A 76 -9.07 7.49 -6.08
N LEU A 77 -8.76 8.59 -5.41
CA LEU A 77 -7.42 9.16 -5.43
C LEU A 77 -6.52 8.29 -4.53
N MET A 78 -5.52 7.66 -5.16
CA MET A 78 -4.51 6.85 -4.48
C MET A 78 -3.33 7.73 -4.09
N GLY A 79 -2.75 7.49 -2.91
CA GLY A 79 -1.61 8.21 -2.36
C GLY A 79 -1.26 7.76 -0.96
#